data_AF-A0A4Y5ZVP2-F1
#
_entry.id   AF-A0A4Y5ZVP2-F1
#
_cell.length_a   1.000
_cell.length_b   1.000
_cell.length_c   1.000
_cell.angle_alpha   90.00
_cell.angle_beta   90.00
_cell.angle_gamma   90.00
#
_symmetry.space_group_name_H-M   'P 1'
#
loop_
_entity.id
_entity.type
_entity.pdbx_description
1 polymer ?
#
loop_
_entity_poly.entity_id
_entity_poly.type
_entity_poly.pdbx_seq_one_letter_code
_entity_poly.pdbx_strand_id
1 'polypeptide(L)' 'MGVDVMEVGFPVSSPVISSQCRPSPAPSKQPRVRSGSLRREDIDVAAESLKVAEAFRIHTFIATSPCTLRPSCAVRWMK' A
#
# COMPACT_ATOMS: atom_id res chain seq x y z
N MET A 1 14.44 2.86 17.08
CA MET A 1 14.32 3.29 15.67
C MET A 1 13.21 4.34 15.61
N GLY A 2 13.54 5.63 15.60
CA GLY A 2 12.56 6.72 15.49
C GLY A 2 12.13 6.92 14.04
N VAL A 3 11.23 6.06 13.55
CA VAL A 3 10.72 6.10 12.17
C VAL A 3 9.44 6.92 12.13
N ASP A 4 9.40 7.94 11.30
CA ASP A 4 8.24 8.83 11.15
C ASP A 4 7.10 8.21 10.34
N VAL A 5 7.39 7.25 9.48
CA VAL A 5 6.44 6.69 8.52
C VAL A 5 6.75 5.21 8.31
N MET A 6 5.80 4.33 8.66
CA MET A 6 5.94 2.90 8.43
C MET A 6 4.92 2.41 7.41
N GLU A 7 5.40 1.88 6.28
CA GLU A 7 4.55 1.17 5.33
C GLU A 7 4.25 -0.24 5.85
N VAL A 8 2.97 -0.55 6.04
CA VAL A 8 2.53 -1.80 6.70
C VAL A 8 2.07 -2.85 5.69
N GLY A 9 1.90 -2.48 4.42
CA GLY A 9 1.63 -3.41 3.33
C GLY A 9 0.68 -2.85 2.25
N PHE A 10 0.22 -3.76 1.39
CA PHE A 10 -0.68 -3.50 0.27
C PHE A 10 -1.93 -4.38 0.40
N PRO A 11 -3.12 -3.84 0.71
CA PRO A 11 -4.25 -4.62 1.19
C PRO A 11 -4.97 -5.41 0.10
N VAL A 12 -4.79 -5.00 -1.16
CA VAL A 12 -5.47 -5.58 -2.32
C VAL A 12 -4.76 -6.85 -2.81
N SER A 13 -3.50 -7.08 -2.42
CA SER A 13 -2.75 -8.25 -2.88
C SER A 13 -3.26 -9.55 -2.25
N SER A 14 -3.77 -9.51 -1.02
CA SER A 14 -4.32 -10.69 -0.34
C SER A 14 -5.15 -10.31 0.89
N PRO A 15 -6.24 -11.05 1.18
CA PRO A 15 -7.03 -10.86 2.39
C PRO A 15 -6.22 -11.02 3.68
N VAL A 16 -5.15 -11.83 3.69
CA VAL A 16 -4.28 -11.98 4.86
C VAL A 16 -3.47 -10.73 5.16
N ILE A 17 -3.05 -10.00 4.12
CA ILE A 17 -2.31 -8.75 4.28
C ILE A 17 -3.26 -7.65 4.74
N SER A 18 -4.50 -7.64 4.24
CA SER A 18 -5.53 -6.71 4.69
C SER A 18 -5.80 -6.79 6.21
N SER A 19 -5.89 -8.01 6.76
CA SER A 19 -6.11 -8.21 8.20
C SER A 19 -4.89 -7.85 9.06
N GLN A 20 -3.66 -8.14 8.60
CA GLN A 20 -2.42 -7.78 9.30
C GLN A 20 -2.14 -6.27 9.29
N CYS A 21 -2.56 -5.57 8.24
CA CYS A 21 -2.35 -4.13 8.12
C CYS A 21 -3.32 -3.32 8.98
N ARG A 22 -4.42 -3.91 9.48
CA ARG A 22 -5.35 -3.20 10.37
C ARG A 22 -4.62 -2.81 11.65
N PRO A 23 -4.67 -1.53 12.06
CA PRO A 23 -4.00 -1.11 13.28
C PRO A 23 -4.62 -1.84 14.48
N SER A 24 -3.75 -2.26 15.41
CA SER A 24 -4.19 -2.67 16.74
C SER A 24 -4.97 -1.51 17.38
N PRO A 25 -6.01 -1.77 18.19
CA PRO A 25 -6.76 -0.73 18.91
C PRO A 25 -5.91 0.10 19.89
N ALA A 26 -4.66 -0.32 20.16
CA ALA A 26 -3.72 0.50 20.90
C ALA A 26 -3.27 1.71 20.04
N PRO A 27 -3.35 2.95 20.57
CA PRO A 27 -2.95 4.14 19.83
C PRO A 27 -1.44 4.10 19.56
N SER A 28 -1.06 3.82 18.30
CA SER A 28 0.30 4.05 17.85
C SER A 28 0.42 5.49 17.36
N LYS A 29 1.19 6.31 18.07
CA LYS A 29 1.50 7.71 17.68
C LYS A 29 2.29 7.83 16.37
N GLN A 30 2.74 6.71 15.79
CA GLN A 30 3.51 6.68 14.55
C GLN A 30 2.57 6.68 13.34
N PRO A 31 2.76 7.61 12.38
CA PRO A 31 2.05 7.61 11.11
C PRO A 31 2.24 6.29 10.35
N ARG A 32 1.13 5.63 10.03
CA ARG A 32 1.13 4.40 9.22
C ARG A 32 0.78 4.70 7.78
N VAL A 33 1.42 3.98 6.86
CA VAL A 33 1.20 4.13 5.43
C VAL A 33 0.78 2.82 4.82
N ARG A 34 -0.12 2.93 3.85
CA ARG A 34 -0.58 1.80 3.07
C ARG A 34 -0.48 2.11 1.60
N SER A 35 0.00 1.12 0.86
CA SER A 35 0.15 1.23 -0.58
C SER A 35 -1.14 0.79 -1.29
N GLY A 36 -1.53 1.50 -2.34
CA GLY A 36 -2.67 1.21 -3.20
C GLY A 36 -2.36 1.54 -4.65
N SER A 37 -2.96 0.82 -5.61
CA SER A 37 -2.91 1.26 -7.01
C SER A 37 -3.82 2.47 -7.20
N LEU A 38 -3.68 3.18 -8.32
CA LEU A 38 -4.55 4.32 -8.67
C LEU A 38 -6.02 3.95 -8.99
N ARG A 39 -6.44 2.70 -8.74
CA ARG A 39 -7.84 2.31 -8.89
C ARG A 39 -8.61 2.79 -7.66
N ARG A 40 -9.83 3.29 -7.89
CA ARG A 40 -10.68 3.79 -6.80
C ARG A 40 -10.96 2.71 -5.75
N GLU A 41 -11.23 1.49 -6.18
CA GLU A 41 -11.45 0.34 -5.30
C GLU A 41 -10.30 0.10 -4.33
N ASP A 42 -9.05 0.29 -4.78
CA ASP A 42 -7.86 0.07 -3.97
C ASP A 42 -7.68 1.16 -2.91
N ILE A 43 -8.04 2.39 -3.26
CA ILE A 43 -8.01 3.55 -2.36
C ILE A 43 -9.07 3.37 -1.26
N ASP A 44 -10.27 2.92 -1.62
CA ASP A 44 -11.37 2.69 -0.67
C ASP A 44 -10.99 1.58 0.34
N VAL A 45 -10.46 0.45 -0.15
CA VAL A 45 -10.00 -0.65 0.71
C VAL A 45 -8.84 -0.21 1.62
N ALA A 46 -7.92 0.61 1.11
CA ALA A 46 -6.82 1.15 1.89
C ALA A 46 -7.32 2.10 2.99
N ALA A 47 -8.27 2.97 2.67
CA ALA A 47 -8.89 3.90 3.60
C ALA A 47 -9.66 3.17 4.71
N GLU A 48 -10.55 2.22 4.36
CA GLU A 48 -11.34 1.42 5.32
C GLU A 48 -10.46 0.78 6.39
N SER A 49 -9.32 0.28 5.96
CA SER A 49 -8.44 -0.47 6.84
C SER A 49 -7.55 0.42 7.73
N LEU A 50 -7.48 1.72 7.42
CA LEU A 50 -6.72 2.72 8.18
C LEU A 50 -7.63 3.64 9.02
N LYS A 51 -8.96 3.50 8.93
CA LYS A 51 -9.95 4.32 9.68
C LYS A 51 -9.74 4.36 11.20
N VAL A 52 -9.14 3.33 11.77
CA VAL A 52 -8.90 3.20 13.22
C VAL A 52 -7.58 3.87 13.65
N ALA A 53 -6.72 4.27 12.70
CA ALA A 53 -5.46 4.95 13.00
C ALA A 53 -5.67 6.47 13.17
N GLU A 54 -5.05 7.05 14.20
CA GLU A 54 -5.07 8.49 14.50
C GLU A 54 -4.43 9.34 13.38
N ALA A 55 -3.36 8.82 12.77
CA ALA A 55 -2.67 9.43 11.64
C ALA A 55 -2.32 8.37 10.59
N PHE A 56 -2.79 8.55 9.36
CA PHE A 56 -2.51 7.64 8.26
C PHE A 56 -2.16 8.39 6.97
N ARG A 57 -1.41 7.73 6.07
CA ARG A 57 -1.19 8.19 4.68
C ARG A 57 -1.44 7.06 3.70
N ILE A 58 -1.85 7.41 2.49
CA ILE A 58 -2.04 6.46 1.39
C ILE A 58 -0.95 6.73 0.35
N HIS A 59 -0.08 5.74 0.13
CA HIS A 59 0.93 5.77 -0.92
C HIS A 59 0.31 5.18 -2.18
N THR A 60 0.10 5.99 -3.21
CA THR A 60 -0.37 5.52 -4.52
C THR A 60 0.75 5.55 -5.53
N PHE A 61 0.75 4.58 -6.46
CA PHE A 61 1.78 4.51 -7.50
C PHE A 61 1.20 4.17 -8.87
N ILE A 62 1.92 4.61 -9.90
CA ILE A 62 1.73 4.24 -11.30
C ILE A 62 3.08 3.87 -11.88
N ALA A 63 3.12 2.80 -12.69
CA ALA A 63 4.34 2.46 -13.39
C ALA A 63 4.58 3.47 -14.53
N THR A 64 5.64 4.27 -14.41
CA THR A 64 6.02 5.28 -15.41
C THR A 64 7.13 4.79 -16.35
N SER A 65 7.70 3.61 -16.10
CA SER A 65 8.82 3.11 -16.89
C SER A 65 8.33 2.72 -18.30
N PRO A 66 9.12 3.02 -19.35
CA PRO A 66 8.76 2.64 -20.73
C PRO A 66 8.77 1.12 -20.94
N CYS A 67 9.36 0.36 -20.00
CA CYS A 67 9.32 -1.09 -20.01
C CYS A 67 7.98 -1.63 -19.51
N THR A 68 7.40 -1.04 -18.45
CA THR A 68 6.07 -1.45 -17.96
C THR A 68 4.95 -0.99 -18.89
N LEU A 69 5.12 0.12 -19.60
CA LEU A 69 4.13 0.65 -20.54
C LEU A 69 4.10 -0.08 -21.89
N ARG A 70 5.19 -0.77 -22.26
CA ARG A 70 5.29 -1.49 -23.54
C ARG A 70 5.21 -3.00 -23.32
N PRO A 71 4.25 -3.70 -23.93
CA PRO A 71 4.11 -5.16 -23.79
C PRO A 71 5.38 -5.95 -24.15
N SER A 72 6.15 -5.44 -25.13
CA SER A 72 7.35 -6.08 -25.66
C SER A 72 8.52 -6.16 -24.68
N CYS A 73 8.50 -5.40 -23.59
CA CYS A 73 9.63 -5.34 -22.64
C CYS A 73 9.52 -6.38 -21.51
N ALA A 74 8.39 -7.09 -21.39
CA ALA A 74 8.14 -8.09 -20.34
C ALA A 74 9.09 -9.32 -20.39
N VAL A 75 9.78 -9.55 -21.51
CA VAL A 75 10.53 -10.80 -21.75
C VAL A 75 12.02 -10.72 -21.34
N ARG A 76 12.51 -9.56 -20.84
CA ARG A 76 13.96 -9.40 -20.61
C ARG A 76 14.47 -9.86 -19.23
N TRP A 77 13.59 -10.14 -18.28
CA TRP A 77 13.93 -10.41 -16.87
C TRP A 77 13.71 -11.86 -16.41
N MET A 78 13.65 -12.82 -17.34
CA MET A 78 13.71 -14.26 -17.05
C MET A 78 15.00 -14.88 -17.63
N LYS A 79 16.15 -14.28 -17.31
CA LYS A 79 17.47 -14.89 -17.51
C LYS A 79 18.23 -14.86 -16.20
#